data_AF-A0A0N5CVW9-F1
#
_entry.id   AF-A0A0N5CVW9-F1
#
_cell.length_a   1.000
_cell.length_b   1.000
_cell.length_c   1.000
_cell.angle_alpha   90.00
_cell.angle_beta   90.00
_cell.angle_gamma   90.00
#
_symmetry.space_group_name_H-M   'P 1'
#
loop_
_entity.id
_entity.type
_entity.pdbx_description
1 polymer ?
#
loop_
_entity_poly.entity_id
_entity_poly.type
_entity_poly.pdbx_seq_one_letter_code
_entity_poly.pdbx_strand_id
1 'polypeptide(L)'
;MAQFFVNKDTFACPRLKKFIRTGDSLAALSPEDISIIAAMGDSLAVGKRLWRNSDIEMRGGAFPIGGDTDLNYIISIPNILKEFNSELKGQSHGIGTSVKLPDSQMNCARSDAGVDDLLEQTNELIRRLDHHYGRERLKKEWILIIITLGTDQICRNCSSPDFNILLQALEKIQRNCPRTLVVLVGPILFQPIEQFVTHILRQRCACIRQHSFVAIKKLYYTWNTTFNDLHNLLNKEGNSNFGVVVLPFLSLTGARPTSLFVYDQLLLNKRGHAFAARWLWNRLITGDDHENETTSDYYMYCPLLECPYLRTESNKKTCLIRNILNESESEAASPSNRSTYEEHFDHLSALHPTLQGRENMRQHLLLVITIISASSLITVIVLGTIFYQIGLRAQKSRFDIIKGV
;
A
#
# COMPACT_ATOMS: atom_id res chain seq x y z
N MET A 1 -17.70 -20.09 4.13
CA MET A 1 -16.30 -20.00 4.59
C MET A 1 -15.68 -18.73 4.02
N ALA A 2 -15.30 -17.78 4.86
CA ALA A 2 -14.35 -16.74 4.44
C ALA A 2 -12.99 -17.43 4.28
N GLN A 3 -12.48 -17.51 3.06
CA GLN A 3 -11.18 -18.12 2.80
C GLN A 3 -10.08 -17.08 3.13
N PHE A 4 -9.07 -17.51 3.87
CA PHE A 4 -7.94 -16.67 4.28
C PHE A 4 -6.75 -17.01 3.41
N PHE A 5 -6.08 -15.97 2.91
CA PHE A 5 -5.08 -16.15 1.87
C PHE A 5 -3.87 -15.24 2.12
N VAL A 6 -2.68 -15.77 1.83
CA VAL A 6 -1.39 -15.19 2.19
C VAL A 6 -0.66 -14.59 0.96
N ASN A 7 -0.91 -15.16 -0.22
CA ASN A 7 -0.28 -14.83 -1.50
C ASN A 7 -1.24 -15.13 -2.68
N LYS A 8 -0.88 -14.89 -3.94
CA LYS A 8 -1.75 -15.15 -5.11
C LYS A 8 -2.13 -16.63 -5.24
N ASP A 9 -1.19 -17.52 -4.95
CA ASP A 9 -1.42 -18.97 -5.05
C ASP A 9 -2.52 -19.45 -4.08
N THR A 10 -2.76 -18.68 -3.02
CA THR A 10 -3.87 -18.90 -2.11
C THR A 10 -5.04 -17.96 -2.41
N PHE A 11 -4.84 -16.70 -2.81
CA PHE A 11 -5.89 -15.70 -3.01
C PHE A 11 -6.73 -15.92 -4.27
N ALA A 12 -7.70 -16.84 -4.18
CA ALA A 12 -8.64 -17.16 -5.24
C ALA A 12 -10.09 -16.85 -4.82
N CYS A 13 -10.50 -15.58 -4.94
CA CYS A 13 -11.86 -15.16 -4.62
C CYS A 13 -12.84 -15.48 -5.75
N PRO A 14 -14.10 -15.85 -5.44
CA PRO A 14 -15.13 -16.06 -6.45
C PRO A 14 -15.45 -14.74 -7.18
N ARG A 15 -15.58 -14.83 -8.51
CA ARG A 15 -16.06 -13.73 -9.37
C ARG A 15 -17.57 -13.82 -9.52
N LEU A 16 -18.26 -12.74 -9.18
CA LEU A 16 -19.70 -12.70 -8.94
C LEU A 16 -20.46 -11.91 -9.99
N LYS A 17 -19.78 -11.07 -10.78
CA LYS A 17 -20.42 -10.28 -11.86
C LYS A 17 -21.12 -11.12 -12.93
N LYS A 18 -20.78 -12.41 -13.07
CA LYS A 18 -21.49 -13.36 -13.94
C LYS A 18 -22.85 -13.80 -13.38
N PHE A 19 -23.06 -13.67 -12.08
CA PHE A 19 -24.20 -14.21 -11.35
C PHE A 19 -25.08 -13.11 -10.74
N ILE A 20 -24.49 -11.97 -10.37
CA ILE A 20 -25.15 -10.86 -9.68
C ILE A 20 -24.88 -9.58 -10.43
N ARG A 21 -25.91 -8.75 -10.59
CA ARG A 21 -25.77 -7.42 -11.16
C ARG A 21 -25.19 -6.47 -10.10
N THR A 22 -23.98 -5.97 -10.35
CA THR A 22 -23.24 -5.08 -9.46
C THR A 22 -22.85 -3.79 -10.17
N GLY A 23 -22.40 -2.81 -9.41
CA GLY A 23 -21.82 -1.58 -9.93
C GLY A 23 -22.83 -0.54 -10.39
N ASP A 24 -24.14 -0.74 -10.27
CA ASP A 24 -25.13 0.29 -10.63
C ASP A 24 -25.14 1.47 -9.64
N SER A 25 -24.74 1.24 -8.40
CA SER A 25 -24.66 2.25 -7.33
C SER A 25 -23.50 1.95 -6.40
N LEU A 26 -23.14 2.93 -5.57
CA LEU A 26 -22.11 2.84 -4.55
C LEU A 26 -22.39 1.70 -3.55
N ALA A 27 -23.66 1.54 -3.16
CA ALA A 27 -24.07 0.47 -2.24
C ALA A 27 -23.85 -0.93 -2.84
N ALA A 28 -23.97 -1.07 -4.16
CA ALA A 28 -23.78 -2.31 -4.90
C ALA A 28 -22.43 -2.39 -5.62
N LEU A 29 -21.43 -1.63 -5.18
CA LEU A 29 -20.12 -1.55 -5.81
C LEU A 29 -19.25 -2.74 -5.44
N SER A 30 -18.99 -3.65 -6.38
CA SER A 30 -18.09 -4.79 -6.17
C SER A 30 -16.65 -4.46 -6.58
N PRO A 31 -15.64 -5.24 -6.12
CA PRO A 31 -14.27 -5.11 -6.64
C PRO A 31 -14.16 -5.26 -8.18
N GLU A 32 -15.03 -6.06 -8.81
CA GLU A 32 -15.04 -6.29 -10.27
C GLU A 32 -15.55 -5.08 -11.07
N ASP A 33 -16.12 -4.08 -10.41
CA ASP A 33 -16.66 -2.88 -11.06
C ASP A 33 -15.65 -1.74 -11.14
N ILE A 34 -14.59 -1.77 -10.33
CA ILE A 34 -13.53 -0.77 -10.33
C ILE A 34 -12.75 -0.86 -11.64
N SER A 35 -12.84 0.18 -12.45
CA SER A 35 -12.22 0.24 -13.79
C SER A 35 -10.93 1.04 -13.80
N ILE A 36 -10.87 2.09 -12.98
CA ILE A 36 -9.73 3.00 -12.88
C ILE A 36 -9.34 3.11 -11.40
N ILE A 37 -8.04 3.05 -11.11
CA ILE A 37 -7.50 3.35 -9.80
C ILE A 37 -6.57 4.56 -9.87
N ALA A 38 -6.60 5.41 -8.85
CA ALA A 38 -5.78 6.61 -8.74
C ALA A 38 -5.33 6.85 -7.29
N ALA A 39 -4.26 7.64 -7.13
CA ALA A 39 -3.77 8.05 -5.82
C ALA A 39 -3.35 9.52 -5.74
N MET A 40 -3.49 10.06 -4.54
CA MET A 40 -2.96 11.36 -4.11
C MET A 40 -2.41 11.23 -2.69
N GLY A 41 -1.64 12.22 -2.25
CA GLY A 41 -1.13 12.32 -0.89
C GLY A 41 0.38 12.49 -0.81
N ASP A 42 0.99 11.83 0.17
CA ASP A 42 2.35 12.07 0.66
C ASP A 42 3.35 10.95 0.28
N SER A 43 4.49 10.89 0.98
CA SER A 43 5.56 9.91 0.74
C SER A 43 5.12 8.44 0.82
N LEU A 44 4.05 8.12 1.56
CA LEU A 44 3.52 6.76 1.62
C LEU A 44 2.85 6.36 0.30
N ALA A 45 2.21 7.31 -0.39
CA ALA A 45 1.54 7.02 -1.66
C ALA A 45 2.48 6.89 -2.85
N VAL A 46 3.73 7.37 -2.74
CA VAL A 46 4.75 7.27 -3.80
C VAL A 46 5.78 6.16 -3.55
N GLY A 47 5.74 5.49 -2.39
CA GLY A 47 6.73 4.47 -2.03
C GLY A 47 8.14 5.03 -1.89
N LYS A 48 8.28 6.17 -1.20
CA LYS A 48 9.58 6.82 -0.96
C LYS A 48 10.49 5.88 -0.17
N ARG A 49 11.72 5.67 -0.64
CA ARG A 49 12.75 4.80 -0.03
C ARG A 49 12.46 3.30 0.00
N LEU A 50 11.43 2.86 -0.73
CA LEU A 50 11.14 1.44 -0.90
C LEU A 50 12.26 0.68 -1.63
N TRP A 51 12.98 1.35 -2.54
CA TRP A 51 14.14 0.80 -3.22
C TRP A 51 15.45 1.12 -2.51
N ARG A 52 16.10 0.09 -1.96
CA ARG A 52 17.45 0.14 -1.36
C ARG A 52 17.66 1.27 -0.33
N ASN A 53 16.61 1.73 0.34
CA ASN A 53 16.64 2.88 1.26
C ASN A 53 17.20 4.17 0.64
N SER A 54 17.19 4.29 -0.69
CA SER A 54 17.58 5.50 -1.43
C SER A 54 16.41 6.48 -1.46
N ASP A 55 16.63 7.80 -1.58
CA ASP A 55 15.55 8.81 -1.64
C ASP A 55 14.75 8.81 -2.96
N ILE A 56 14.61 7.62 -3.54
CA ILE A 56 13.94 7.32 -4.78
C ILE A 56 12.48 6.94 -4.49
N GLU A 57 11.57 7.42 -5.32
CA GLU A 57 10.15 7.06 -5.30
C GLU A 57 9.91 5.80 -6.16
N MET A 58 9.60 4.67 -5.52
CA MET A 58 9.23 3.43 -6.21
C MET A 58 7.70 3.29 -6.26
N ARG A 59 7.08 4.13 -7.10
CA ARG A 59 5.61 4.19 -7.22
C ARG A 59 4.98 2.87 -7.63
N GLY A 60 5.67 2.09 -8.46
CA GLY A 60 5.22 0.77 -8.88
C GLY A 60 5.08 -0.26 -7.75
N GLY A 61 5.75 -0.05 -6.61
CA GLY A 61 5.64 -0.89 -5.41
C GLY A 61 4.85 -0.26 -4.26
N ALA A 62 4.30 0.94 -4.43
CA ALA A 62 3.56 1.63 -3.38
C ALA A 62 2.20 0.95 -3.12
N PHE A 63 1.81 0.86 -1.85
CA PHE A 63 0.59 0.14 -1.45
C PHE A 63 -0.72 0.67 -2.10
N PRO A 64 -0.92 1.99 -2.31
CA PRO A 64 -2.21 2.47 -2.80
C PRO A 64 -2.46 2.06 -4.24
N ILE A 65 -1.49 2.30 -5.14
CA ILE A 65 -1.69 2.06 -6.57
C ILE A 65 -0.47 1.50 -7.32
N GLY A 66 0.50 0.89 -6.63
CA GLY A 66 1.62 0.21 -7.28
C GLY A 66 1.17 -1.05 -8.02
N GLY A 67 1.46 -1.15 -9.32
CA GLY A 67 1.07 -2.29 -10.16
C GLY A 67 2.24 -3.10 -10.70
N ASP A 68 3.46 -2.88 -10.22
CA ASP A 68 4.62 -3.69 -10.64
C ASP A 68 4.42 -5.15 -10.18
N THR A 69 4.89 -6.10 -11.00
CA THR A 69 4.76 -7.54 -10.77
C THR A 69 3.30 -7.98 -10.59
N ASP A 70 3.06 -9.11 -9.94
CA ASP A 70 1.75 -9.58 -9.52
C ASP A 70 1.68 -9.71 -7.98
N LEU A 71 0.52 -10.18 -7.50
CA LEU A 71 0.22 -10.33 -6.08
C LEU A 71 1.18 -11.29 -5.34
N ASN A 72 1.93 -12.14 -6.06
CA ASN A 72 2.94 -13.02 -5.45
C ASN A 72 4.19 -12.28 -4.97
N TYR A 73 4.54 -11.15 -5.60
CA TYR A 73 5.78 -10.43 -5.30
C TYR A 73 5.55 -9.08 -4.63
N ILE A 74 4.48 -8.39 -4.99
CA ILE A 74 4.10 -7.07 -4.48
C ILE A 74 2.61 -7.11 -4.12
N ILE A 75 2.34 -7.02 -2.81
CA ILE A 75 0.99 -6.86 -2.29
C ILE A 75 0.65 -5.36 -2.28
N SER A 76 -0.29 -4.99 -3.14
CA SER A 76 -0.79 -3.64 -3.35
C SER A 76 -2.27 -3.71 -3.74
N ILE A 77 -3.03 -2.62 -3.58
CA ILE A 77 -4.45 -2.62 -3.94
C ILE A 77 -4.70 -2.97 -5.42
N PRO A 78 -3.94 -2.46 -6.41
CA PRO A 78 -4.14 -2.87 -7.80
C PRO A 78 -3.87 -4.35 -8.05
N ASN A 79 -2.83 -4.93 -7.44
CA ASN A 79 -2.51 -6.33 -7.66
C ASN A 79 -3.57 -7.25 -7.04
N ILE A 80 -4.21 -6.83 -5.95
CA ILE A 80 -5.40 -7.51 -5.41
C ILE A 80 -6.60 -7.34 -6.36
N LEU A 81 -6.88 -6.12 -6.82
CA LEU A 81 -8.00 -5.84 -7.71
C LEU A 81 -7.89 -6.53 -9.08
N LYS A 82 -6.66 -6.76 -9.59
CA LYS A 82 -6.43 -7.51 -10.83
C LYS A 82 -6.97 -8.94 -10.80
N GLU A 83 -7.10 -9.55 -9.61
CA GLU A 83 -7.72 -10.86 -9.45
C GLU A 83 -9.23 -10.84 -9.76
N PHE A 84 -9.86 -9.65 -9.65
CA PHE A 84 -11.27 -9.40 -9.98
C PHE A 84 -11.44 -8.78 -11.37
N ASN A 85 -10.60 -7.79 -11.73
CA ASN A 85 -10.62 -7.10 -13.00
C ASN A 85 -9.22 -6.99 -13.63
N SER A 86 -8.92 -7.85 -14.60
CA SER A 86 -7.63 -7.84 -15.31
C SER A 86 -7.38 -6.58 -16.15
N GLU A 87 -8.44 -5.83 -16.49
CA GLU A 87 -8.39 -4.62 -17.34
C GLU A 87 -8.27 -3.32 -16.52
N LEU A 88 -7.93 -3.41 -15.23
CA LEU A 88 -7.77 -2.28 -14.32
C LEU A 88 -6.73 -1.27 -14.84
N LYS A 89 -7.08 0.02 -14.83
CA LYS A 89 -6.26 1.11 -15.38
C LYS A 89 -5.79 2.11 -14.32
N GLY A 90 -4.79 2.93 -14.66
CA GLY A 90 -4.30 4.03 -13.80
C GLY A 90 -3.22 3.64 -12.79
N GLN A 91 -2.79 2.38 -12.81
CA GLN A 91 -1.75 1.84 -11.92
C GLN A 91 -0.42 2.56 -12.09
N SER A 92 0.36 2.63 -11.02
CA SER A 92 1.75 3.08 -11.05
C SER A 92 2.68 1.95 -11.47
N HIS A 93 3.69 2.29 -12.26
CA HIS A 93 4.75 1.38 -12.64
C HIS A 93 6.12 2.04 -12.55
N GLY A 94 7.10 1.25 -12.10
CA GLY A 94 8.48 1.67 -12.07
C GLY A 94 8.81 2.72 -11.00
N ILE A 95 9.84 3.50 -11.30
CA ILE A 95 10.56 4.35 -10.37
C ILE A 95 10.66 5.75 -10.95
N GLY A 96 10.24 6.77 -10.19
CA GLY A 96 10.29 8.16 -10.62
C GLY A 96 9.25 9.05 -9.96
N THR A 97 9.40 10.36 -10.17
CA THR A 97 8.44 11.36 -9.72
C THR A 97 7.22 11.42 -10.63
N SER A 98 6.12 11.99 -10.15
CA SER A 98 4.88 12.16 -10.93
C SER A 98 5.06 12.95 -12.22
N VAL A 99 6.08 13.81 -12.30
CA VAL A 99 6.43 14.61 -13.49
C VAL A 99 7.23 13.80 -14.51
N LYS A 100 8.01 12.80 -14.05
CA LYS A 100 8.88 11.99 -14.91
C LYS A 100 8.18 10.76 -15.46
N LEU A 101 7.18 10.24 -14.74
CA LEU A 101 6.43 9.06 -15.14
C LEU A 101 5.23 9.44 -16.04
N PRO A 102 4.76 8.53 -16.92
CA PRO A 102 3.68 8.82 -17.84
C PRO A 102 2.38 9.26 -17.15
N ASP A 103 1.69 10.24 -17.71
CA ASP A 103 0.39 10.76 -17.23
C ASP A 103 -0.72 9.69 -17.20
N SER A 104 -0.55 8.58 -17.90
CA SER A 104 -1.46 7.43 -17.85
C SER A 104 -1.45 6.72 -16.48
N GLN A 105 -0.40 6.93 -15.69
CA GLN A 105 -0.33 6.50 -14.29
C GLN A 105 -0.98 7.57 -13.41
N MET A 106 -2.02 7.19 -12.67
CA MET A 106 -2.89 8.13 -11.95
C MET A 106 -2.42 8.37 -10.52
N ASN A 107 -1.10 8.38 -10.29
CA ASN A 107 -0.50 8.70 -9.00
C ASN A 107 -0.02 10.15 -8.98
N CYS A 108 -0.84 11.04 -8.44
CA CYS A 108 -0.53 12.46 -8.30
C CYS A 108 0.06 12.81 -6.93
N ALA A 109 0.32 11.81 -6.07
CA ALA A 109 0.98 12.00 -4.79
C ALA A 109 2.40 12.56 -4.96
N ARG A 110 2.88 13.27 -3.93
CA ARG A 110 4.20 13.91 -3.91
C ARG A 110 4.86 13.62 -2.57
N SER A 111 6.15 13.31 -2.59
CA SER A 111 6.92 13.26 -1.34
C SER A 111 6.87 14.59 -0.60
N ASP A 112 6.84 14.51 0.72
CA ASP A 112 6.87 15.63 1.67
C ASP A 112 5.63 16.55 1.63
N ALA A 113 4.59 16.13 0.90
CA ALA A 113 3.33 16.84 0.78
C ALA A 113 2.50 16.82 2.07
N GLY A 114 1.79 17.93 2.32
CA GLY A 114 0.77 18.03 3.35
C GLY A 114 -0.62 18.24 2.77
N VAL A 115 -1.58 18.56 3.64
CA VAL A 115 -2.96 18.91 3.24
C VAL A 115 -2.97 20.10 2.28
N ASP A 116 -2.10 21.09 2.47
CA ASP A 116 -2.03 22.31 1.64
C ASP A 116 -1.75 22.02 0.16
N ASP A 117 -1.04 20.92 -0.14
CA ASP A 117 -0.71 20.50 -1.51
C ASP A 117 -1.86 19.75 -2.20
N LEU A 118 -2.88 19.33 -1.46
CA LEU A 118 -3.90 18.40 -1.95
C LEU A 118 -4.73 18.96 -3.10
N LEU A 119 -5.01 20.28 -3.10
CA LEU A 119 -5.77 20.91 -4.19
C LEU A 119 -5.00 20.90 -5.51
N GLU A 120 -3.68 21.08 -5.47
CA GLU A 120 -2.85 21.01 -6.67
C GLU A 120 -2.83 19.59 -7.22
N GLN A 121 -2.65 18.58 -6.34
CA GLN A 121 -2.72 17.18 -6.72
C GLN A 121 -4.09 16.80 -7.29
N THR A 122 -5.16 17.34 -6.73
CA THR A 122 -6.54 17.12 -7.20
C THR A 122 -6.74 17.67 -8.61
N ASN A 123 -6.25 18.88 -8.88
CA ASN A 123 -6.32 19.49 -10.21
C ASN A 123 -5.55 18.66 -11.24
N GLU A 124 -4.35 18.21 -10.88
CA GLU A 124 -3.52 17.39 -11.75
C GLU A 124 -4.16 16.03 -12.03
N LEU A 125 -4.75 15.38 -11.02
CA LEU A 125 -5.44 14.11 -11.20
C LEU A 125 -6.65 14.26 -12.14
N ILE A 126 -7.47 15.29 -11.95
CA ILE A 126 -8.62 15.55 -12.83
C ILE A 126 -8.16 15.81 -14.27
N ARG A 127 -7.07 16.58 -14.45
CA ARG A 127 -6.48 16.82 -15.77
C ARG A 127 -6.05 15.51 -16.44
N ARG A 128 -5.34 14.63 -15.73
CA ARG A 128 -4.89 13.32 -16.26
C ARG A 128 -6.06 12.41 -16.60
N LEU A 129 -7.07 12.34 -15.72
CA LEU A 129 -8.27 11.53 -15.93
C LEU A 129 -9.05 12.00 -17.17
N ASP A 130 -9.28 13.31 -17.30
CA ASP A 130 -10.00 13.88 -18.45
C ASP A 130 -9.20 13.64 -19.74
N HIS A 131 -7.88 13.86 -19.71
CA HIS A 131 -7.01 13.65 -20.87
C HIS A 131 -6.99 12.19 -21.37
N HIS A 132 -6.88 11.21 -20.47
CA HIS A 132 -6.71 9.81 -20.86
C HIS A 132 -8.01 9.03 -21.04
N TYR A 133 -9.09 9.41 -20.35
CA TYR A 133 -10.35 8.66 -20.35
C TYR A 133 -11.52 9.45 -20.91
N GLY A 134 -11.50 10.78 -20.83
CA GLY A 134 -12.56 11.67 -21.25
C GLY A 134 -13.78 11.69 -20.31
N ARG A 135 -14.40 12.87 -20.16
CA ARG A 135 -15.54 13.08 -19.23
C ARG A 135 -16.68 12.09 -19.35
N GLU A 136 -17.05 11.69 -20.56
CA GLU A 136 -18.18 10.78 -20.78
C GLU A 136 -17.92 9.37 -20.25
N ARG A 137 -16.66 8.92 -20.26
CA ARG A 137 -16.25 7.65 -19.66
C ARG A 137 -16.21 7.76 -18.14
N LEU A 138 -15.68 8.86 -17.60
CA LEU A 138 -15.61 9.12 -16.15
C LEU A 138 -16.98 9.23 -15.48
N LYS A 139 -18.06 9.48 -16.25
CA LYS A 139 -19.45 9.41 -15.75
C LYS A 139 -19.98 7.98 -15.64
N LYS A 140 -19.40 7.04 -16.38
CA LYS A 140 -19.93 5.67 -16.55
C LYS A 140 -19.11 4.62 -15.81
N GLU A 141 -17.80 4.78 -15.72
CA GLU A 141 -16.89 3.82 -15.10
C GLU A 141 -16.60 4.19 -13.64
N TRP A 142 -16.46 3.19 -12.78
CA TRP A 142 -16.09 3.41 -11.39
C TRP A 142 -14.61 3.67 -11.23
N ILE A 143 -14.31 4.72 -10.48
CA ILE A 143 -12.96 5.11 -10.10
C ILE A 143 -12.77 4.86 -8.60
N LEU A 144 -11.68 4.19 -8.23
CA LEU A 144 -11.22 4.12 -6.85
C LEU A 144 -10.05 5.11 -6.67
N ILE A 145 -10.24 6.12 -5.84
CA ILE A 145 -9.19 7.10 -5.52
C ILE A 145 -8.73 6.90 -4.09
N ILE A 146 -7.46 6.56 -3.89
CA ILE A 146 -6.89 6.39 -2.56
C ILE A 146 -6.02 7.61 -2.22
N ILE A 147 -6.40 8.34 -1.19
CA ILE A 147 -5.70 9.52 -0.70
C ILE A 147 -4.98 9.13 0.59
N THR A 148 -3.66 9.20 0.63
CA THR A 148 -2.87 8.88 1.85
C THR A 148 -2.04 10.08 2.25
N LEU A 149 -2.42 10.76 3.33
CA LEU A 149 -1.78 12.02 3.73
C LEU A 149 -1.69 12.17 5.25
N GLY A 150 -0.79 13.07 5.67
CA GLY A 150 -0.66 13.52 7.04
C GLY A 150 0.58 12.98 7.76
N THR A 151 1.18 11.88 7.29
CA THR A 151 2.38 11.33 7.93
C THR A 151 3.55 12.29 7.77
N ASP A 152 3.78 12.78 6.55
CA ASP A 152 4.85 13.75 6.29
C ASP A 152 4.59 15.09 6.99
N GLN A 153 3.34 15.55 6.98
CA GLN A 153 2.93 16.78 7.66
C GLN A 153 3.20 16.70 9.17
N ILE A 154 2.72 15.65 9.85
CA ILE A 154 2.98 15.44 11.27
C ILE A 154 4.49 15.42 11.55
N CYS A 155 5.28 14.72 10.73
CA CYS A 155 6.71 14.59 10.97
C CYS A 155 7.51 15.87 10.69
N ARG A 156 7.07 16.68 9.73
CA ARG A 156 7.71 17.93 9.32
C ARG A 156 7.40 19.08 10.26
N ASN A 157 6.13 19.30 10.60
CA ASN A 157 5.71 20.51 11.33
C ASN A 157 4.65 20.29 12.42
N CYS A 158 4.25 19.04 12.71
CA CYS A 158 3.25 18.70 13.73
C CYS A 158 1.95 19.52 13.60
N SER A 159 1.55 19.88 12.38
CA SER A 159 0.35 20.67 12.18
C SER A 159 -0.90 19.80 12.06
N SER A 160 -2.02 20.37 12.51
CA SER A 160 -3.35 19.81 12.33
C SER A 160 -3.79 19.88 10.87
N PRO A 161 -4.70 19.00 10.41
CA PRO A 161 -5.22 19.06 9.06
C PRO A 161 -6.17 20.24 8.88
N ASP A 162 -6.15 20.86 7.70
CA ASP A 162 -7.14 21.87 7.32
C ASP A 162 -8.39 21.20 6.75
N PHE A 163 -9.50 21.30 7.48
CA PHE A 163 -10.80 20.75 7.10
C PHE A 163 -11.30 21.29 5.75
N ASN A 164 -11.14 22.60 5.49
CA ASN A 164 -11.68 23.25 4.31
C ASN A 164 -10.95 22.79 3.05
N ILE A 165 -9.64 22.60 3.12
CA ILE A 165 -8.85 22.12 1.99
C ILE A 165 -9.22 20.66 1.66
N LEU A 166 -9.36 19.81 2.68
CA LEU A 166 -9.84 18.43 2.51
C LEU A 166 -11.22 18.38 1.85
N LEU A 167 -12.17 19.17 2.37
CA LEU A 167 -13.52 19.26 1.83
C LEU A 167 -13.53 19.75 0.38
N GLN A 168 -12.82 20.85 0.09
CA GLN A 168 -12.75 21.41 -1.27
C GLN A 168 -12.15 20.43 -2.28
N ALA A 169 -11.12 19.67 -1.89
CA ALA A 169 -10.54 18.64 -2.75
C ALA A 169 -11.58 17.55 -3.09
N LEU A 170 -12.29 17.04 -2.08
CA LEU A 170 -13.31 15.99 -2.26
C LEU A 170 -14.51 16.47 -3.07
N GLU A 171 -15.01 17.68 -2.82
CA GLU A 171 -16.07 18.31 -3.63
C GLU A 171 -15.63 18.54 -5.08
N LYS A 172 -14.34 18.83 -5.31
CA LYS A 172 -13.81 18.98 -6.66
C LYS A 172 -13.74 17.64 -7.39
N ILE A 173 -13.35 16.56 -6.71
CA ILE A 173 -13.42 15.20 -7.26
C ILE A 173 -14.87 14.85 -7.59
N GLN A 174 -15.79 15.01 -6.64
CA GLN A 174 -17.20 14.67 -6.82
C GLN A 174 -17.82 15.34 -8.06
N ARG A 175 -17.49 16.62 -8.30
CA ARG A 175 -18.00 17.39 -9.45
C ARG A 175 -17.44 16.91 -10.80
N ASN A 176 -16.19 16.46 -10.85
CA ASN A 176 -15.50 16.11 -12.10
C ASN A 176 -15.52 14.59 -12.40
N CYS A 177 -15.65 13.77 -11.35
CA CYS A 177 -15.62 12.32 -11.40
C CYS A 177 -16.80 11.78 -10.58
N PRO A 178 -18.04 11.86 -11.10
CA PRO A 178 -19.24 11.61 -10.31
C PRO A 178 -19.44 10.15 -9.92
N ARG A 179 -18.77 9.19 -10.59
CA ARG A 179 -18.83 7.76 -10.31
C ARG A 179 -17.56 7.27 -9.63
N THR A 180 -17.38 7.64 -8.37
CA THR A 180 -16.10 7.48 -7.65
C THR A 180 -16.30 7.05 -6.21
N LEU A 181 -15.53 6.05 -5.78
CA LEU A 181 -15.29 5.77 -4.38
C LEU A 181 -13.94 6.38 -3.99
N VAL A 182 -13.95 7.33 -3.06
CA VAL A 182 -12.72 7.87 -2.47
C VAL A 182 -12.43 7.16 -1.15
N VAL A 183 -11.19 6.76 -0.94
CA VAL A 183 -10.70 6.25 0.34
C VAL A 183 -9.67 7.22 0.88
N LEU A 184 -10.01 7.91 1.97
CA LEU A 184 -9.13 8.86 2.63
C LEU A 184 -8.47 8.18 3.83
N VAL A 185 -7.17 7.94 3.73
CA VAL A 185 -6.33 7.34 4.77
C VAL A 185 -5.48 8.42 5.42
N GLY A 186 -5.66 8.59 6.73
CA GLY A 186 -4.91 9.55 7.52
C GLY A 186 -3.50 9.06 7.91
N PRO A 187 -2.84 9.77 8.83
CA PRO A 187 -1.46 9.49 9.19
C PRO A 187 -1.29 8.12 9.86
N ILE A 188 -0.05 7.64 9.86
CA ILE A 188 0.31 6.44 10.62
C ILE A 188 0.06 6.68 12.11
N LEU A 189 -0.65 5.72 12.72
CA LEU A 189 -0.88 5.66 14.16
C LEU A 189 -0.40 4.33 14.71
N PHE A 190 0.43 4.39 15.74
CA PHE A 190 0.77 3.23 16.55
C PHE A 190 -0.22 3.13 17.71
N GLN A 191 -0.86 1.97 17.86
CA GLN A 191 -1.80 1.73 18.94
C GLN A 191 -1.30 0.63 19.88
N PRO A 192 -1.44 0.80 21.21
CA PRO A 192 -1.89 2.02 21.90
C PRO A 192 -0.86 3.17 21.80
N ILE A 193 -1.33 4.44 21.87
CA ILE A 193 -0.43 5.61 21.95
C ILE A 193 0.18 5.67 23.35
N GLU A 194 1.28 4.97 23.54
CA GLU A 194 2.02 4.96 24.79
C GLU A 194 3.26 5.86 24.74
N GLN A 195 3.84 6.13 25.91
CA GLN A 195 5.07 6.92 26.02
C GLN A 195 6.22 6.28 25.23
N PHE A 196 6.32 4.95 25.24
CA PHE A 196 7.32 4.19 24.49
C PHE A 196 7.19 4.38 22.97
N VAL A 197 5.96 4.29 22.45
CA VAL A 197 5.65 4.56 21.04
C VAL A 197 6.03 5.99 20.65
N THR A 198 5.76 6.95 21.53
CA THR A 198 6.13 8.35 21.31
C THR A 198 7.64 8.53 21.27
N HIS A 199 8.40 7.74 22.04
CA HIS A 199 9.86 7.74 21.97
C HIS A 199 10.37 7.28 20.59
N ILE A 200 9.78 6.23 20.02
CA ILE A 200 10.11 5.75 18.66
C ILE A 200 9.80 6.85 17.62
N LEU A 201 8.64 7.49 17.72
CA LEU A 201 8.26 8.59 16.82
C LEU A 201 9.21 9.79 16.91
N ARG A 202 9.71 10.13 18.11
CA ARG A 202 10.68 11.23 18.32
C ARG A 202 12.04 10.98 17.67
N GLN A 203 12.45 9.72 17.56
CA GLN A 203 13.69 9.38 16.86
C GLN A 203 13.53 9.61 15.35
N ARG A 204 12.34 9.34 14.83
CA ARG A 204 12.05 9.29 13.38
C ARG A 204 11.49 10.57 12.79
N CYS A 205 10.94 11.45 13.61
CA CYS A 205 10.29 12.68 13.17
C CYS A 205 10.81 13.89 13.95
N ALA A 206 11.44 14.82 13.22
CA ALA A 206 12.13 15.97 13.79
C ALA A 206 11.21 16.86 14.62
N CYS A 207 9.97 17.10 14.14
CA CYS A 207 9.02 17.91 14.87
C CYS A 207 8.59 17.27 16.20
N ILE A 208 8.24 15.98 16.18
CA ILE A 208 7.75 15.25 17.37
C ILE A 208 8.76 15.30 18.52
N ARG A 209 10.06 15.34 18.21
CA ARG A 209 11.15 15.46 19.20
C ARG A 209 11.03 16.69 20.10
N GLN A 210 10.45 17.77 19.60
CA GLN A 210 10.36 19.06 20.30
C GLN A 210 9.07 19.21 21.12
N HIS A 211 8.14 18.25 21.04
CA HIS A 211 6.82 18.34 21.67
C HIS A 211 6.63 17.33 22.81
N SER A 212 5.79 17.70 23.78
CA SER A 212 5.40 16.82 24.87
C SER A 212 4.47 15.70 24.39
N PHE A 213 4.44 14.58 25.11
CA PHE A 213 3.50 13.49 24.84
C PHE A 213 2.05 13.97 24.75
N VAL A 214 1.65 14.88 25.64
CA VAL A 214 0.31 15.48 25.66
C VAL A 214 0.02 16.28 24.39
N ALA A 215 0.99 17.07 23.90
CA ALA A 215 0.84 17.83 22.67
C ALA A 215 0.67 16.91 21.46
N ILE A 216 1.44 15.83 21.38
CA ILE A 216 1.32 14.84 20.30
C ILE A 216 -0.01 14.09 20.36
N LYS A 217 -0.44 13.68 21.56
CA LYS A 217 -1.76 13.05 21.74
C LYS A 217 -2.89 13.99 21.32
N LYS A 218 -2.80 15.29 21.63
CA LYS A 218 -3.77 16.31 21.20
C LYS A 218 -3.77 16.48 19.68
N LEU A 219 -2.59 16.47 19.04
CA LEU A 219 -2.48 16.54 17.58
C LEU A 219 -3.21 15.37 16.91
N TYR A 220 -2.90 14.13 17.31
CA TYR A 220 -3.60 12.95 16.78
C TYR A 220 -5.10 12.98 17.08
N TYR A 221 -5.51 13.50 18.25
CA TYR A 221 -6.93 13.72 18.53
C TYR A 221 -7.58 14.70 17.55
N THR A 222 -6.93 15.82 17.22
CA THR A 222 -7.43 16.79 16.23
C THR A 222 -7.52 16.19 14.81
N TRP A 223 -6.55 15.35 14.42
CA TRP A 223 -6.63 14.59 13.17
C TRP A 223 -7.87 13.67 13.16
N ASN A 224 -8.09 12.93 14.24
CA ASN A 224 -9.24 12.05 14.39
C ASN A 224 -10.56 12.82 14.25
N THR A 225 -10.73 13.90 15.02
CA THR A 225 -11.98 14.68 15.01
C THR A 225 -12.24 15.29 13.64
N THR A 226 -11.23 15.86 13.00
CA THR A 226 -11.37 16.47 11.67
C THR A 226 -11.80 15.46 10.62
N PHE A 227 -11.23 14.24 10.65
CA PHE A 227 -11.59 13.17 9.73
C PHE A 227 -13.01 12.65 10.00
N ASN A 228 -13.40 12.50 11.27
CA ASN A 228 -14.77 12.10 11.63
C ASN A 228 -15.81 13.17 11.25
N ASP A 229 -15.48 14.46 11.42
CA ASP A 229 -16.34 15.56 10.98
C ASP A 229 -16.55 15.52 9.47
N LEU A 230 -15.48 15.23 8.71
CA LEU A 230 -15.53 15.07 7.26
C LEU A 230 -16.36 13.86 6.84
N HIS A 231 -16.19 12.72 7.52
CA HIS A 231 -17.02 11.53 7.32
C HIS A 231 -18.51 11.85 7.52
N ASN A 232 -18.86 12.49 8.63
CA ASN A 232 -20.24 12.85 8.98
C ASN A 232 -20.84 13.86 8.00
N LEU A 233 -20.03 14.75 7.43
CA LEU A 233 -20.49 15.72 6.44
C LEU A 233 -20.76 15.06 5.08
N LEU A 234 -19.85 14.22 4.60
CA LEU A 234 -19.88 13.69 3.23
C LEU A 234 -20.78 12.47 3.04
N ASN A 235 -20.96 11.67 4.09
CA ASN A 235 -21.76 10.43 4.01
C ASN A 235 -23.23 10.63 4.43
N LYS A 236 -23.74 11.87 4.33
CA LYS A 236 -25.19 12.12 4.45
C LYS A 236 -25.92 11.46 3.27
N GLU A 237 -27.07 10.85 3.54
CA GLU A 237 -27.85 10.11 2.55
C GLU A 237 -28.14 10.97 1.31
N GLY A 238 -27.92 10.44 0.10
CA GLY A 238 -28.36 11.10 -1.14
C GLY A 238 -27.53 10.87 -2.39
N ASN A 239 -26.27 10.40 -2.31
CA ASN A 239 -25.45 10.17 -3.50
C ASN A 239 -25.21 8.68 -3.77
N SER A 240 -25.81 8.16 -4.84
CA SER A 240 -25.65 6.77 -5.26
C SER A 240 -24.40 6.52 -6.11
N ASN A 241 -23.69 7.55 -6.57
CA ASN A 241 -22.56 7.40 -7.49
C ASN A 241 -21.22 7.86 -6.89
N PHE A 242 -21.24 8.58 -5.78
CA PHE A 242 -20.03 9.06 -5.11
C PHE A 242 -20.10 8.79 -3.62
N GLY A 243 -19.00 8.35 -3.04
CA GLY A 243 -18.88 8.21 -1.59
C GLY A 243 -17.44 8.25 -1.11
N VAL A 244 -17.27 8.45 0.20
CA VAL A 244 -15.96 8.58 0.83
C VAL A 244 -15.87 7.65 2.03
N VAL A 245 -14.94 6.70 1.97
CA VAL A 245 -14.53 5.91 3.14
C VAL A 245 -13.40 6.68 3.82
N VAL A 246 -13.64 7.11 5.05
CA VAL A 246 -12.67 7.89 5.83
C VAL A 246 -12.07 6.99 6.89
N LEU A 247 -10.76 6.77 6.80
CA LEU A 247 -9.97 6.01 7.76
C LEU A 247 -9.04 7.02 8.46
N PRO A 248 -9.37 7.46 9.69
CA PRO A 248 -8.61 8.52 10.38
C PRO A 248 -7.12 8.23 10.51
N PHE A 249 -6.74 6.96 10.55
CA PHE A 249 -5.36 6.52 10.69
C PHE A 249 -5.08 5.26 9.90
N LEU A 250 -3.83 5.11 9.48
CA LEU A 250 -3.22 3.81 9.18
C LEU A 250 -2.73 3.21 10.51
N SER A 251 -3.59 2.40 11.15
CA SER A 251 -3.32 1.81 12.47
C SER A 251 -2.35 0.64 12.40
N LEU A 252 -1.34 0.65 13.29
CA LEU A 252 -0.37 -0.42 13.47
C LEU A 252 -0.45 -0.95 14.91
N THR A 253 -1.02 -2.14 15.10
CA THR A 253 -1.27 -2.77 16.41
C THR A 253 -0.50 -4.09 16.65
N GLY A 254 0.39 -4.47 15.73
CA GLY A 254 1.18 -5.71 15.84
C GLY A 254 2.33 -5.63 16.87
N ALA A 255 2.84 -6.80 17.29
CA ALA A 255 3.88 -6.94 18.33
C ALA A 255 5.27 -6.33 17.97
N ARG A 256 5.53 -6.05 16.68
CA ARG A 256 6.79 -5.42 16.21
C ARG A 256 6.54 -4.43 15.07
N PRO A 257 5.88 -3.29 15.35
CA PRO A 257 5.48 -2.35 14.31
C PRO A 257 6.70 -1.64 13.70
N THR A 258 7.82 -1.56 14.44
CA THR A 258 9.08 -0.99 13.95
C THR A 258 9.65 -1.71 12.72
N SER A 259 9.36 -3.01 12.55
CA SER A 259 9.83 -3.82 11.42
C SER A 259 9.16 -3.47 10.09
N LEU A 260 8.09 -2.68 10.11
CA LEU A 260 7.35 -2.20 8.93
C LEU A 260 7.97 -0.95 8.31
N PHE A 261 8.99 -0.37 8.95
CA PHE A 261 9.56 0.92 8.56
C PHE A 261 10.96 0.79 7.97
N VAL A 262 11.33 1.80 7.18
CA VAL A 262 12.72 2.11 6.87
C VAL A 262 13.43 2.52 8.16
N TYR A 263 14.71 2.16 8.28
CA TYR A 263 15.50 2.47 9.46
C TYR A 263 15.47 3.97 9.78
N ASP A 264 15.20 4.31 11.05
CA ASP A 264 15.14 5.68 11.59
C ASP A 264 14.17 6.67 10.91
N GLN A 265 13.19 6.19 10.14
CA GLN A 265 12.22 7.06 9.46
C GLN A 265 10.80 6.54 9.58
N LEU A 266 9.82 7.45 9.52
CA LEU A 266 8.40 7.10 9.48
C LEU A 266 7.93 6.86 8.04
N LEU A 267 8.71 6.08 7.29
CA LEU A 267 8.40 5.64 5.93
C LEU A 267 8.30 4.11 5.92
N LEU A 268 7.29 3.58 5.21
CA LEU A 268 7.07 2.14 5.14
C LEU A 268 8.15 1.49 4.26
N ASN A 269 8.67 0.35 4.73
CA ASN A 269 9.49 -0.53 3.90
C ASN A 269 8.60 -1.48 3.08
N LYS A 270 9.21 -2.43 2.34
CA LYS A 270 8.45 -3.41 1.55
C LYS A 270 7.40 -4.18 2.35
N ARG A 271 7.75 -4.59 3.59
CA ARG A 271 6.81 -5.28 4.49
C ARG A 271 5.71 -4.34 4.97
N GLY A 272 6.04 -3.09 5.29
CA GLY A 272 5.07 -2.07 5.68
C GLY A 272 4.06 -1.74 4.59
N HIS A 273 4.50 -1.62 3.34
CA HIS A 273 3.58 -1.42 2.21
C HIS A 273 2.67 -2.63 1.99
N ALA A 274 3.20 -3.86 2.10
CA ALA A 274 2.37 -5.07 2.02
C ALA A 274 1.34 -5.13 3.16
N PHE A 275 1.74 -4.78 4.39
CA PHE A 275 0.82 -4.66 5.52
C PHE A 275 -0.29 -3.63 5.23
N ALA A 276 0.08 -2.42 4.81
CA ALA A 276 -0.88 -1.34 4.55
C ALA A 276 -1.88 -1.70 3.44
N ALA A 277 -1.43 -2.41 2.39
CA ALA A 277 -2.31 -2.91 1.35
C ALA A 277 -3.32 -3.94 1.88
N ARG A 278 -2.87 -4.92 2.69
CA ARG A 278 -3.76 -5.93 3.28
C ARG A 278 -4.73 -5.31 4.29
N TRP A 279 -4.22 -4.47 5.17
CA TRP A 279 -5.03 -3.74 6.15
C TRP A 279 -6.14 -2.95 5.45
N LEU A 280 -5.78 -2.17 4.43
CA LEU A 280 -6.75 -1.35 3.69
C LEU A 280 -7.76 -2.22 2.95
N TRP A 281 -7.30 -3.26 2.25
CA TRP A 281 -8.18 -4.19 1.55
C TRP A 281 -9.17 -4.85 2.50
N ASN A 282 -8.68 -5.39 3.63
CA ASN A 282 -9.51 -6.05 4.62
C ASN A 282 -10.59 -5.10 5.14
N ARG A 283 -10.24 -3.85 5.49
CA ARG A 283 -11.23 -2.84 5.90
C ARG A 283 -12.28 -2.56 4.82
N LEU A 284 -11.88 -2.50 3.55
CA LEU A 284 -12.82 -2.30 2.45
C LEU A 284 -13.75 -3.51 2.21
N ILE A 285 -13.40 -4.70 2.69
CA ILE A 285 -14.22 -5.92 2.56
C ILE A 285 -15.09 -6.16 3.80
N THR A 286 -14.51 -6.04 4.99
CA THR A 286 -15.16 -6.40 6.25
C THR A 286 -15.83 -5.21 6.93
N GLY A 287 -15.36 -3.98 6.69
CA GLY A 287 -15.81 -2.80 7.41
C GLY A 287 -15.16 -2.71 8.80
N ASP A 288 -15.66 -1.78 9.63
CA ASP A 288 -15.08 -1.45 10.93
C ASP A 288 -15.35 -2.50 12.02
N ASP A 289 -16.36 -3.36 11.85
CA ASP A 289 -16.89 -4.24 12.92
C ASP A 289 -16.12 -5.56 13.12
N HIS A 290 -15.10 -5.86 12.29
CA HIS A 290 -14.43 -7.17 12.24
C HIS A 290 -12.91 -7.10 12.35
N GLU A 291 -12.40 -6.34 13.31
CA GLU A 291 -10.97 -6.29 13.54
C GLU A 291 -10.50 -7.28 14.59
N ASN A 292 -9.80 -8.32 14.12
CA ASN A 292 -8.57 -8.76 14.76
C ASN A 292 -7.42 -8.31 13.85
N GLU A 293 -6.87 -7.11 14.07
CA GLU A 293 -5.79 -6.51 13.26
C GLU A 293 -4.52 -7.39 13.16
N THR A 294 -4.36 -8.35 14.08
CA THR A 294 -3.34 -9.41 14.03
C THR A 294 -3.44 -10.29 12.79
N THR A 295 -4.61 -10.36 12.12
CA THR A 295 -4.78 -11.13 10.89
C THR A 295 -4.21 -10.43 9.66
N SER A 296 -4.15 -9.09 9.64
CA SER A 296 -3.68 -8.32 8.47
C SER A 296 -2.17 -8.39 8.23
N ASP A 297 -1.42 -8.89 9.21
CA ASP A 297 0.00 -9.25 9.06
C ASP A 297 0.22 -10.41 8.08
N TYR A 298 -0.81 -11.25 7.87
CA TYR A 298 -0.67 -12.49 7.11
C TYR A 298 -1.77 -12.73 6.10
N TYR A 299 -2.99 -12.25 6.32
CA TYR A 299 -4.18 -12.67 5.57
C TYR A 299 -4.90 -11.54 4.85
N MET A 300 -5.45 -11.87 3.68
CA MET A 300 -6.42 -11.08 2.92
C MET A 300 -7.76 -11.81 2.86
N TYR A 301 -8.85 -11.06 3.01
CA TYR A 301 -10.21 -11.59 2.91
C TYR A 301 -10.79 -11.51 1.50
N CYS A 302 -11.64 -12.48 1.15
CA CYS A 302 -12.53 -12.36 0.01
C CYS A 302 -13.84 -11.66 0.37
N PRO A 303 -14.47 -10.94 -0.58
CA PRO A 303 -15.87 -10.54 -0.45
C PRO A 303 -16.76 -11.74 -0.15
N LEU A 304 -17.73 -11.57 0.74
CA LEU A 304 -18.71 -12.61 1.05
C LEU A 304 -19.69 -12.77 -0.12
N LEU A 305 -20.19 -13.97 -0.37
CA LEU A 305 -21.20 -14.20 -1.41
C LEU A 305 -22.50 -13.42 -1.14
N GLU A 306 -22.89 -13.35 0.14
CA GLU A 306 -24.08 -12.62 0.59
C GLU A 306 -23.89 -11.09 0.57
N CYS A 307 -22.64 -10.63 0.59
CA CYS A 307 -22.31 -9.24 0.42
C CYS A 307 -20.99 -9.04 -0.33
N PRO A 308 -21.07 -9.03 -1.67
CA PRO A 308 -19.89 -8.95 -2.51
C PRO A 308 -19.48 -7.51 -2.83
N TYR A 309 -19.76 -6.58 -1.93
CA TYR A 309 -19.61 -5.15 -2.15
C TYR A 309 -18.48 -4.59 -1.28
N LEU A 310 -17.80 -3.57 -1.81
CA LEU A 310 -16.92 -2.73 -1.01
C LEU A 310 -17.76 -2.03 0.07
N ARG A 311 -17.24 -2.04 1.30
CA ARG A 311 -17.93 -1.49 2.46
C ARG A 311 -17.97 0.02 2.41
N THR A 312 -19.17 0.55 2.47
CA THR A 312 -19.46 1.98 2.46
C THR A 312 -20.61 2.27 3.40
N GLU A 313 -20.78 3.54 3.79
CA GLU A 313 -21.93 3.91 4.63
C GLU A 313 -23.27 3.60 3.94
N SER A 314 -23.31 3.64 2.61
CA SER A 314 -24.52 3.33 1.82
C SER A 314 -24.97 1.87 1.88
N ASN A 315 -24.07 0.92 2.17
CA ASN A 315 -24.43 -0.50 2.30
C ASN A 315 -24.27 -1.08 3.71
N LYS A 316 -23.87 -0.26 4.69
CA LYS A 316 -23.70 -0.67 6.08
C LYS A 316 -24.93 -1.37 6.67
N LYS A 317 -26.13 -0.87 6.38
CA LYS A 317 -27.40 -1.43 6.89
C LYS A 317 -27.87 -2.66 6.10
N THR A 318 -27.62 -2.70 4.79
CA THR A 318 -28.16 -3.74 3.89
C THR A 318 -27.29 -4.98 3.82
N CYS A 319 -26.03 -4.84 4.21
CA CYS A 319 -25.03 -5.88 4.11
C CYS A 319 -24.46 -6.15 5.51
N LEU A 320 -25.06 -7.10 6.22
CA LEU A 320 -24.64 -7.49 7.58
C LEU A 320 -23.72 -8.70 7.50
N ILE A 321 -22.51 -8.63 8.06
CA ILE A 321 -21.68 -9.81 8.27
C ILE A 321 -22.22 -10.50 9.52
N ARG A 322 -22.91 -11.64 9.35
CA ARG A 322 -23.21 -12.50 10.51
C ARG A 322 -21.92 -13.17 10.96
N ASN A 323 -21.66 -13.15 12.27
CA ASN A 323 -20.47 -13.74 12.91
C ASN A 323 -20.40 -15.26 12.66
N ILE A 324 -19.78 -15.69 11.57
CA ILE A 324 -19.52 -17.10 11.26
C ILE A 324 -18.17 -17.57 11.84
N LEU A 325 -17.33 -16.65 12.35
CA LEU A 325 -15.98 -16.98 12.84
C LEU A 325 -15.95 -17.63 14.24
N ASN A 326 -17.03 -17.58 15.01
CA ASN A 326 -17.05 -18.15 16.37
C ASN A 326 -17.41 -19.64 16.42
N GLU A 327 -17.88 -20.25 15.33
CA GLU A 327 -18.19 -21.70 15.29
C GLU A 327 -16.98 -22.54 14.89
N SER A 328 -15.98 -21.98 14.19
CA SER A 328 -14.82 -22.75 13.73
C SER A 328 -13.71 -22.94 14.78
N GLU A 329 -13.73 -22.21 15.89
CA GLU A 329 -12.70 -22.33 16.94
C GLU A 329 -13.04 -23.36 18.03
N SER A 330 -14.25 -23.91 18.07
CA SER A 330 -14.64 -24.89 19.11
C SER A 330 -14.40 -26.36 18.74
N GLU A 331 -14.13 -26.69 17.48
CA GLU A 331 -13.97 -28.08 17.03
C GLU A 331 -12.51 -28.52 16.77
N ALA A 332 -11.51 -27.65 16.96
CA ALA A 332 -10.10 -27.96 16.67
C ALA A 332 -9.20 -28.09 17.92
N ALA A 333 -9.75 -28.40 19.09
CA ALA A 333 -8.98 -28.61 20.32
C ALA A 333 -9.08 -30.06 20.83
N SER A 334 -8.24 -30.95 20.29
CA SER A 334 -7.69 -32.06 21.07
C SER A 334 -6.31 -32.51 20.57
N PRO A 335 -5.31 -32.69 21.45
CA PRO A 335 -3.92 -32.85 21.05
C PRO A 335 -3.44 -34.31 21.10
N SER A 336 -2.51 -34.70 20.20
CA SER A 336 -1.58 -35.79 20.49
C SER A 336 -0.28 -35.69 19.70
N ASN A 337 0.84 -35.64 20.46
CA ASN A 337 2.18 -36.24 20.30
C ASN A 337 2.78 -36.36 18.88
N ARG A 338 4.06 -36.04 18.62
CA ARG A 338 5.25 -36.52 19.34
C ARG A 338 6.57 -35.89 18.79
N SER A 339 7.51 -35.68 19.71
CA SER A 339 9.00 -35.77 19.65
C SER A 339 9.86 -34.87 18.77
N THR A 340 10.59 -34.01 19.49
CA THR A 340 12.01 -33.61 19.40
C THR A 340 13.01 -34.68 18.93
N TYR A 341 14.02 -34.25 18.16
CA TYR A 341 15.35 -34.86 18.13
C TYR A 341 16.43 -33.76 17.99
N GLU A 342 17.44 -33.85 18.85
CA GLU A 342 18.64 -33.02 18.94
C GLU A 342 19.87 -33.94 18.82
N GLU A 343 20.90 -33.44 18.11
CA GLU A 343 22.34 -33.79 18.09
C GLU A 343 22.88 -35.22 17.84
N HIS A 344 23.89 -35.28 16.93
CA HIS A 344 25.30 -35.68 17.19
C HIS A 344 25.90 -36.63 16.14
N PHE A 345 26.94 -36.20 15.41
CA PHE A 345 28.19 -36.98 15.22
C PHE A 345 29.30 -36.16 14.56
N ASP A 346 30.48 -36.19 15.20
CA ASP A 346 31.72 -35.51 14.83
C ASP A 346 32.73 -36.44 14.12
N HIS A 347 33.77 -35.82 13.55
CA HIS A 347 35.08 -36.34 13.14
C HIS A 347 35.26 -37.11 11.81
N LEU A 348 36.06 -36.50 10.91
CA LEU A 348 37.27 -37.15 10.38
C LEU A 348 38.34 -36.15 9.94
N SER A 349 39.59 -36.49 10.29
CA SER A 349 40.77 -35.62 10.34
C SER A 349 41.64 -35.68 9.08
N ALA A 350 42.27 -34.54 8.79
CA ALA A 350 43.65 -34.32 8.31
C ALA A 350 44.22 -35.08 7.10
N LEU A 351 44.73 -34.31 6.11
CA LEU A 351 46.05 -34.55 5.51
C LEU A 351 46.65 -33.23 4.99
N HIS A 352 47.82 -32.85 5.52
CA HIS A 352 48.73 -31.85 4.92
C HIS A 352 49.66 -32.55 3.92
N PRO A 353 50.19 -31.83 2.92
CA PRO A 353 51.64 -31.59 2.96
C PRO A 353 52.05 -30.16 2.58
N THR A 354 53.21 -29.78 3.11
CA THR A 354 53.96 -28.56 2.88
C THR A 354 54.93 -28.71 1.70
N LEU A 355 55.20 -27.61 0.99
CA LEU A 355 56.53 -27.01 0.69
C LEU A 355 56.58 -26.30 -0.69
N GLN A 356 56.69 -24.97 -0.60
CA GLN A 356 57.80 -24.14 -1.12
C GLN A 356 57.96 -23.84 -2.62
N GLY A 357 58.06 -22.53 -2.91
CA GLY A 357 58.55 -21.92 -4.16
C GLY A 357 57.40 -21.39 -5.03
N ARG A 358 57.37 -20.15 -5.54
CA ARG A 358 58.41 -19.16 -5.78
C ARG A 358 57.70 -17.81 -6.03
N GLU A 359 58.34 -16.72 -5.65
CA GLU A 359 57.93 -15.36 -5.98
C GLU A 359 57.89 -15.14 -7.51
N ASN A 360 56.71 -14.83 -8.05
CA ASN A 360 56.47 -13.86 -9.16
C ASN A 360 55.05 -14.00 -9.76
N MET A 361 53.99 -13.71 -8.99
CA MET A 361 52.63 -13.55 -9.58
C MET A 361 51.72 -12.58 -8.79
N ARG A 362 52.28 -11.56 -8.12
CA ARG A 362 51.45 -10.55 -7.43
C ARG A 362 50.96 -9.40 -8.34
N GLN A 363 51.62 -9.15 -9.46
CA GLN A 363 51.24 -8.05 -10.36
C GLN A 363 50.12 -8.43 -11.34
N HIS A 364 50.06 -9.67 -11.82
CA HIS A 364 48.97 -10.11 -12.72
C HIS A 364 47.66 -10.37 -11.98
N LEU A 365 47.70 -10.79 -10.71
CA LEU A 365 46.48 -11.04 -9.94
C LEU A 365 45.72 -9.73 -9.63
N LEU A 366 46.44 -8.67 -9.23
CA LEU A 366 45.85 -7.35 -8.98
C LEU A 366 45.27 -6.73 -10.25
N LEU A 367 45.93 -6.94 -11.40
CA LEU A 367 45.46 -6.45 -12.70
C LEU A 367 44.19 -7.20 -13.15
N VAL A 368 44.11 -8.52 -12.93
CA VAL A 368 42.89 -9.29 -13.23
C VAL A 368 41.74 -8.89 -12.30
N ILE A 369 42.01 -8.71 -11.00
CA ILE A 369 40.98 -8.29 -10.03
C ILE A 369 40.45 -6.89 -10.36
N THR A 370 41.33 -5.95 -10.74
CA THR A 370 40.92 -4.59 -11.13
C THR A 370 40.15 -4.56 -12.45
N ILE A 371 40.51 -5.40 -13.43
CA ILE A 371 39.73 -5.52 -14.67
C ILE A 371 38.34 -6.09 -14.39
N ILE A 372 38.22 -7.15 -13.59
CA ILE A 372 36.93 -7.76 -13.25
C ILE A 372 36.06 -6.80 -12.43
N SER A 373 36.64 -6.07 -11.48
CA SER A 373 35.89 -5.10 -10.68
C SER A 373 35.42 -3.91 -11.53
N ALA A 374 36.28 -3.42 -12.43
CA ALA A 374 35.92 -2.35 -13.36
C ALA A 374 34.87 -2.80 -14.38
N SER A 375 34.98 -4.01 -14.95
CA SER A 375 33.99 -4.54 -15.89
C SER A 375 32.64 -4.76 -15.21
N SER A 376 32.65 -5.27 -13.97
CA SER A 376 31.45 -5.41 -13.14
C SER A 376 30.80 -4.05 -12.85
N LEU A 377 31.59 -3.05 -12.46
CA LEU A 377 31.10 -1.69 -12.20
C LEU A 377 30.50 -1.05 -13.44
N ILE A 378 31.16 -1.16 -14.60
CA ILE A 378 30.65 -0.65 -15.88
C ILE A 378 29.33 -1.36 -16.23
N THR A 379 29.27 -2.68 -16.07
CA THR A 379 28.05 -3.45 -16.35
C THR A 379 26.90 -3.01 -15.45
N VAL A 380 27.15 -2.79 -14.16
CA VAL A 380 26.14 -2.28 -13.21
C VAL A 380 25.68 -0.88 -13.58
N ILE A 381 26.58 0.01 -13.98
CA ILE A 381 26.24 1.38 -14.40
C ILE A 381 25.42 1.35 -15.70
N VAL A 382 25.87 0.59 -16.71
CA VAL A 382 25.20 0.52 -18.01
C VAL A 382 23.84 -0.14 -17.87
N LEU A 383 23.75 -1.33 -17.28
CA LEU A 383 22.47 -2.02 -17.05
C LEU A 383 21.58 -1.22 -16.10
N GLY A 384 22.14 -0.63 -15.05
CA GLY A 384 21.40 0.24 -14.12
C GLY A 384 20.80 1.45 -14.83
N THR A 385 21.55 2.10 -15.71
CA THR A 385 21.09 3.24 -16.51
C THR A 385 20.03 2.82 -17.52
N ILE A 386 20.23 1.71 -18.22
CA ILE A 386 19.24 1.14 -19.14
C ILE A 386 17.96 0.81 -18.40
N PHE A 387 18.05 0.11 -17.26
CA PHE A 387 16.87 -0.24 -16.46
C PHE A 387 16.18 0.97 -15.87
N TYR A 388 16.93 2.01 -15.48
CA TYR A 388 16.39 3.28 -15.03
C TYR A 388 15.61 3.97 -16.15
N GLN A 389 16.19 4.08 -17.36
CA GLN A 389 15.50 4.67 -18.51
C GLN A 389 14.27 3.87 -18.95
N ILE A 390 14.34 2.54 -18.91
CA ILE A 390 13.18 1.67 -19.17
C ILE A 390 12.10 1.89 -18.11
N GLY A 391 12.49 2.00 -16.83
CA GLY A 391 11.58 2.29 -15.73
C GLY A 391 10.82 3.60 -15.91
N LEU A 392 11.49 4.65 -16.42
CA LEU A 392 10.85 5.95 -16.71
C LEU A 392 9.78 5.87 -17.81
N ARG A 393 9.87 4.88 -18.71
CA ARG A 393 8.92 4.70 -19.83
C ARG A 393 7.92 3.57 -19.59
N ALA A 394 7.95 2.90 -18.44
CA ALA A 394 7.12 1.74 -18.18
C ALA A 394 5.63 2.12 -18.10
N GLN A 395 4.82 1.50 -18.97
CA GLN A 395 3.36 1.57 -18.92
C GLN A 395 2.70 0.25 -18.49
N LYS A 396 3.50 -0.80 -18.30
CA LYS A 396 3.10 -2.13 -17.84
C LYS A 396 4.21 -2.72 -16.97
N SER A 397 3.87 -3.66 -16.10
CA SER A 397 4.83 -4.41 -15.30
C SER A 397 5.79 -5.18 -16.23
N ARG A 398 7.09 -5.15 -15.90
CA ARG A 398 8.14 -5.87 -16.65
C ARG A 398 7.92 -7.38 -16.65
N PHE A 399 7.17 -7.91 -15.68
CA PHE A 399 6.95 -9.33 -15.48
C PHE A 399 5.66 -9.85 -16.15
N ASP A 400 4.85 -8.97 -16.74
CA ASP A 400 3.60 -9.35 -17.44
C ASP A 400 3.86 -9.96 -18.83
N ILE A 401 5.13 -10.16 -19.23
CA ILE A 401 5.52 -10.67 -20.56
C ILE A 401 5.64 -12.21 -20.58
N ILE A 402 5.47 -12.91 -19.45
CA ILE A 402 5.39 -14.37 -19.48
C ILE A 402 3.94 -14.78 -19.77
N LYS A 403 3.55 -14.75 -21.05
CA LYS A 403 2.37 -15.50 -21.50
C LYS A 403 2.74 -16.98 -21.58
N GLY A 404 2.20 -17.76 -20.65
CA GLY A 404 2.20 -19.22 -20.70
C GLY A 404 3.00 -19.87 -19.58
N VAL A 405 2.35 -20.07 -18.43
CA VAL A 405 2.12 -21.38 -17.80
C VAL A 405 0.75 -21.32 -17.15
#